data_AF-A0A7S0H2X6-F1
#
_entry.id   AF-A0A7S0H2X6-F1
#
_cell.length_a   1.000
_cell.length_b   1.000
_cell.length_c   1.000
_cell.angle_alpha   90.00
_cell.angle_beta   90.00
_cell.angle_gamma   90.00
#
_symmetry.space_group_name_H-M   'P 1'
#
loop_
_entity.id
_entity.type
_entity.pdbx_description
1 polymer ?
#
loop_
_entity_poly.entity_id
_entity_poly.type
_entity_poly.pdbx_seq_one_letter_code
_entity_poly.pdbx_strand_id
1 'polypeptide(L)'
;AHLAGNLQSISAMYTALPPQAGGSRRSTLKAMAIAATAVILVVCLYSANVSLGSAVRARPATVNMARTPMAYSSFQRARSGSACGSPGRNVFAKAFELPALPWDKEALKPHMSSETIDYHYGKHHAAYVNKLNDLTKGTAKESKSLEDLITSEGPGGIFNSAAQSWNHDFFWKCLSPTGGGAPSGAIAEAIARDFGSFDEFKAAYDAKAVGHFGSGWIWLVKDGSGKLSIVDTHDAENPLTQGLTPILTTDVWEHAYYIDYRNARPKYISDGWWSLVNWEFANVNYES
;
A
#
# COMPACT_ATOMS: atom_id res chain seq x y z
N ALA A 1 -34.43 4.47 4.62
CA ALA A 1 -34.82 5.21 5.84
C ALA A 1 -33.79 6.27 6.24
N HIS A 2 -32.50 5.92 6.35
CA HIS A 2 -31.46 6.88 6.79
C HIS A 2 -31.19 8.06 5.82
N LEU A 3 -31.26 7.86 4.49
CA LEU A 3 -31.04 8.94 3.52
C LEU A 3 -32.16 10.00 3.48
N ALA A 4 -33.41 9.62 3.78
CA ALA A 4 -34.54 10.56 3.78
C ALA A 4 -34.43 11.57 4.94
N GLY A 5 -33.88 11.15 6.08
CA GLY A 5 -33.63 12.03 7.24
C GLY A 5 -32.54 13.08 6.98
N ASN A 6 -31.54 12.76 6.15
CA ASN A 6 -30.47 13.70 5.79
C ASN A 6 -30.96 14.80 4.85
N LEU A 7 -31.86 14.49 3.92
CA LEU A 7 -32.46 15.48 3.02
C LEU A 7 -33.41 16.45 3.75
N GLN A 8 -34.17 15.96 4.73
CA GLN A 8 -35.02 16.83 5.57
C GLN A 8 -34.18 17.78 6.44
N SER A 9 -33.02 17.34 6.94
CA SER A 9 -32.12 18.16 7.75
C SER A 9 -31.45 19.28 6.95
N ILE A 10 -31.09 19.02 5.69
CA ILE A 10 -30.51 20.03 4.78
C ILE A 10 -31.55 21.07 4.37
N SER A 11 -32.80 20.65 4.15
CA SER A 11 -33.91 21.56 3.85
C SER A 11 -34.22 22.51 5.02
N ALA A 12 -34.17 22.00 6.26
CA ALA A 12 -34.40 22.80 7.47
C ALA A 12 -33.30 23.86 7.73
N MET A 13 -32.05 23.59 7.34
CA MET A 13 -30.96 24.57 7.41
C MET A 13 -31.17 25.77 6.47
N TYR A 14 -31.90 25.60 5.37
CA TYR A 14 -32.13 26.65 4.37
C TYR A 14 -33.19 27.67 4.81
N THR A 15 -34.16 27.26 5.63
CA THR A 15 -35.28 28.10 6.12
C THR A 15 -34.90 29.00 7.30
N ALA A 16 -33.76 28.77 7.95
CA ALA A 16 -33.35 29.46 9.18
C ALA A 16 -32.41 30.68 8.95
N LEU A 17 -32.17 31.09 7.71
CA LEU A 17 -31.26 32.21 7.42
C LEU A 17 -31.96 33.59 7.55
N PRO A 18 -31.44 34.53 8.36
CA PRO A 18 -32.04 35.86 8.53
C PRO A 18 -31.95 36.71 7.23
N PRO A 19 -32.85 37.69 7.03
CA PRO A 19 -33.07 38.35 5.74
C PRO A 19 -32.01 39.40 5.33
N GLN A 20 -30.76 39.33 5.81
CA GLN A 20 -29.75 40.39 5.63
C GLN A 20 -28.39 39.89 5.07
N ALA A 21 -28.40 38.99 4.08
CA ALA A 21 -27.18 38.61 3.35
C ALA A 21 -27.27 39.03 1.87
N GLY A 22 -26.40 39.96 1.48
CA GLY A 22 -26.32 40.53 0.13
C GLY A 22 -26.07 39.51 -0.99
N GLY A 23 -26.43 39.91 -2.22
CA GLY A 23 -26.64 39.04 -3.39
C GLY A 23 -25.49 38.10 -3.77
N SER A 24 -24.22 38.40 -3.49
CA SER A 24 -23.09 37.53 -3.87
C SER A 24 -22.84 36.35 -2.91
N ARG A 25 -23.25 36.45 -1.63
CA ARG A 25 -23.17 35.30 -0.71
C ARG A 25 -24.23 34.24 -1.02
N ARG A 26 -25.41 34.65 -1.48
CA ARG A 26 -26.49 33.73 -1.90
C ARG A 26 -26.16 32.94 -3.16
N SER A 27 -25.47 33.54 -4.14
CA SER A 27 -25.05 32.83 -5.36
C SER A 27 -23.99 31.78 -5.07
N THR A 28 -23.02 32.11 -4.21
CA THR A 28 -21.93 31.20 -3.82
C THR A 28 -22.45 30.00 -3.01
N LEU A 29 -23.37 30.23 -2.07
CA LEU A 29 -23.99 29.15 -1.28
C LEU A 29 -24.91 28.26 -2.14
N LYS A 30 -25.64 28.82 -3.11
CA LYS A 30 -26.41 28.03 -4.09
C LYS A 30 -25.51 27.15 -4.95
N ALA A 31 -24.37 27.68 -5.41
CA ALA A 31 -23.41 26.91 -6.21
C ALA A 31 -22.82 25.73 -5.41
N MET A 32 -22.49 25.95 -4.13
CA MET A 32 -22.00 24.88 -3.23
C MET A 32 -23.06 23.80 -2.97
N ALA A 33 -24.33 24.17 -2.79
CA ALA A 33 -25.41 23.22 -2.58
C ALA A 33 -25.72 22.36 -3.82
N ILE A 34 -25.65 22.97 -5.02
CA ILE A 34 -25.80 22.25 -6.29
C ILE A 34 -24.64 21.26 -6.49
N ALA A 35 -23.41 21.67 -6.18
CA ALA A 35 -22.23 20.81 -6.25
C ALA A 35 -22.34 19.61 -5.28
N ALA A 36 -22.75 19.84 -4.04
CA ALA A 36 -22.94 18.77 -3.05
C ALA A 36 -24.02 17.77 -3.48
N THR A 37 -25.12 18.25 -4.07
CA THR A 37 -26.21 17.39 -4.57
C THR A 37 -25.75 16.54 -5.77
N ALA A 38 -24.95 17.12 -6.67
CA ALA A 38 -24.39 16.41 -7.83
C ALA A 38 -23.42 15.28 -7.41
N VAL A 39 -22.57 15.54 -6.41
CA VAL A 39 -21.63 14.53 -5.87
C VAL A 39 -22.39 13.35 -5.24
N ILE A 40 -23.45 13.63 -4.47
CA ILE A 40 -24.28 12.58 -3.87
C ILE A 40 -24.97 11.73 -4.96
N LEU A 41 -25.46 12.36 -6.02
CA LEU A 41 -26.11 11.64 -7.12
C LEU A 41 -25.14 10.72 -7.88
N VAL A 42 -23.90 11.18 -8.10
CA VAL A 42 -22.84 10.37 -8.75
C VAL A 42 -22.48 9.16 -7.88
N VAL A 43 -22.34 9.34 -6.57
CA VAL A 43 -22.07 8.24 -5.63
C VAL A 43 -23.23 7.23 -5.59
N CYS A 44 -24.48 7.69 -5.63
CA CYS A 44 -25.64 6.81 -5.70
C CYS A 44 -25.73 6.02 -7.02
N LEU A 45 -25.42 6.65 -8.16
CA LEU A 45 -25.42 5.98 -9.46
C LEU A 45 -24.30 4.94 -9.59
N TYR A 46 -23.13 5.22 -9.01
CA TYR A 46 -22.02 4.26 -8.97
C TYR A 46 -22.36 3.03 -8.13
N SER A 47 -23.05 3.23 -7.00
CA SER A 47 -23.46 2.15 -6.09
C SER A 47 -24.54 1.23 -6.69
N ALA A 48 -25.38 1.77 -7.58
CA ALA A 48 -26.41 0.97 -8.28
C ALA A 48 -25.83 0.07 -9.38
N ASN A 49 -24.79 0.52 -10.08
CA ASN A 49 -24.15 -0.26 -11.16
C ASN A 49 -23.35 -1.47 -10.66
N VAL A 50 -22.77 -1.40 -9.46
CA VAL A 50 -22.04 -2.54 -8.85
C VAL A 50 -22.99 -3.70 -8.48
N SER A 51 -24.28 -3.42 -8.24
CA SER A 51 -25.26 -4.44 -7.85
C SER A 51 -25.86 -5.23 -9.04
N LEU A 52 -25.76 -4.70 -10.26
CA LEU A 52 -26.33 -5.33 -11.47
C LEU A 52 -25.34 -6.25 -12.22
N GLY A 53 -24.06 -6.27 -11.84
CA GLY A 53 -23.02 -7.07 -12.52
C GLY A 53 -22.88 -8.54 -12.08
N SER A 54 -23.58 -8.96 -11.03
CA SER A 54 -23.29 -10.25 -10.35
C SER A 54 -24.31 -11.37 -10.61
N ALA A 55 -25.15 -11.28 -11.64
CA ALA A 55 -26.06 -12.35 -11.99
C ALA A 55 -26.11 -12.54 -13.50
N VAL A 56 -25.49 -13.61 -14.02
CA VAL A 56 -25.95 -14.48 -15.13
C VAL A 56 -24.79 -15.39 -15.57
N ARG A 57 -24.81 -16.66 -15.13
CA ARG A 57 -24.69 -17.86 -15.97
C ARG A 57 -24.77 -19.12 -15.11
N ALA A 58 -25.92 -19.77 -15.12
CA ALA A 58 -26.06 -21.18 -14.77
C ALA A 58 -26.81 -21.88 -15.90
N ARG A 59 -26.29 -23.03 -16.35
CA ARG A 59 -27.01 -24.02 -17.16
C ARG A 59 -26.57 -25.44 -16.77
N PRO A 60 -27.44 -26.45 -17.00
CA PRO A 60 -27.58 -27.60 -16.11
C PRO A 60 -27.07 -28.92 -16.71
N ALA A 61 -26.92 -29.94 -15.86
CA ALA A 61 -26.92 -31.34 -16.31
C ALA A 61 -27.66 -32.23 -15.30
N THR A 62 -28.51 -33.09 -15.84
CA THR A 62 -29.50 -33.95 -15.20
C THR A 62 -28.97 -35.35 -14.86
N VAL A 63 -29.31 -35.82 -13.66
CA VAL A 63 -29.92 -37.13 -13.27
C VAL A 63 -29.40 -38.43 -13.92
N ASN A 64 -28.89 -39.38 -13.11
CA ASN A 64 -29.62 -40.64 -12.81
C ASN A 64 -29.01 -41.47 -11.66
N MET A 65 -29.90 -42.10 -10.87
CA MET A 65 -29.62 -43.05 -9.79
C MET A 65 -29.70 -44.51 -10.29
N ALA A 66 -28.94 -45.44 -9.68
CA ALA A 66 -29.46 -46.69 -9.08
C ALA A 66 -28.36 -47.67 -8.56
N ARG A 67 -28.45 -47.99 -7.27
CA ARG A 67 -28.50 -49.32 -6.58
C ARG A 67 -27.42 -50.43 -6.79
N THR A 68 -26.56 -50.60 -5.75
CA THR A 68 -26.34 -51.76 -4.82
C THR A 68 -26.00 -53.20 -5.36
N PRO A 69 -25.61 -54.21 -4.53
CA PRO A 69 -24.22 -54.63 -4.29
C PRO A 69 -23.98 -56.17 -4.48
N MET A 70 -22.74 -56.68 -4.41
CA MET A 70 -22.38 -57.99 -3.81
C MET A 70 -20.90 -58.38 -3.94
N ALA A 71 -20.44 -59.12 -2.95
CA ALA A 71 -19.07 -59.58 -2.65
C ALA A 71 -18.55 -60.73 -3.54
N TYR A 72 -17.21 -60.97 -3.58
CA TYR A 72 -16.53 -62.08 -2.85
C TYR A 72 -15.04 -62.24 -3.25
N SER A 73 -14.23 -62.54 -2.21
CA SER A 73 -12.98 -63.33 -2.11
C SER A 73 -11.71 -63.08 -2.95
N SER A 74 -10.67 -62.70 -2.20
CA SER A 74 -9.33 -63.33 -2.05
C SER A 74 -8.53 -63.74 -3.28
N PHE A 75 -7.32 -63.17 -3.41
CA PHE A 75 -6.08 -63.94 -3.59
C PHE A 75 -4.88 -63.12 -3.08
N GLN A 76 -4.15 -63.68 -2.11
CA GLN A 76 -2.84 -63.18 -1.68
C GLN A 76 -1.81 -63.41 -2.79
N ARG A 77 -0.94 -62.42 -3.04
CA ARG A 77 0.42 -62.69 -3.48
C ARG A 77 1.37 -61.59 -2.99
N ALA A 78 2.28 -62.00 -2.11
CA ALA A 78 3.43 -61.22 -1.69
C ALA A 78 4.31 -60.88 -2.89
N ARG A 79 4.69 -59.60 -3.02
CA ARG A 79 5.91 -59.18 -3.68
C ARG A 79 6.54 -58.03 -2.90
N SER A 80 7.68 -58.37 -2.32
CA SER A 80 8.72 -57.47 -1.85
C SER A 80 9.17 -56.57 -3.01
N GLY A 81 8.88 -55.27 -2.89
CA GLY A 81 9.43 -54.22 -3.71
C GLY A 81 10.04 -53.18 -2.78
N SER A 82 11.36 -53.22 -2.64
CA SER A 82 12.14 -52.25 -1.89
C SER A 82 11.92 -50.86 -2.51
N ALA A 83 11.15 -50.02 -1.82
CA ALA A 83 11.07 -48.60 -2.12
C ALA A 83 12.36 -47.96 -1.61
N CYS A 84 13.32 -47.72 -2.51
CA CYS A 84 14.39 -46.76 -2.28
C CYS A 84 13.76 -45.36 -2.23
N GLY A 85 13.19 -45.01 -1.09
CA GLY A 85 12.89 -43.63 -0.75
C GLY A 85 14.21 -42.91 -0.58
N SER A 86 14.61 -42.13 -1.58
CA SER A 86 15.63 -41.11 -1.37
C SER A 86 15.19 -40.27 -0.17
N PRO A 87 16.02 -40.10 0.88
CA PRO A 87 15.71 -39.15 1.93
C PRO A 87 15.57 -37.80 1.25
N GLY A 88 14.34 -37.27 1.25
CA GLY A 88 14.05 -35.92 0.77
C GLY A 88 15.08 -35.00 1.39
N ARG A 89 15.85 -34.34 0.52
CA ARG A 89 16.78 -33.31 0.92
C ARG A 89 15.93 -32.33 1.75
N ASN A 90 16.17 -32.26 3.06
CA ASN A 90 15.72 -31.14 3.89
C ASN A 90 16.40 -29.93 3.30
N VAL A 91 15.77 -29.33 2.28
CA VAL A 91 16.05 -27.97 1.88
C VAL A 91 15.60 -27.19 3.09
N PHE A 92 16.56 -26.79 3.92
CA PHE A 92 16.30 -25.84 4.99
C PHE A 92 15.71 -24.61 4.30
N ALA A 93 14.39 -24.48 4.34
CA ALA A 93 13.69 -23.36 3.77
C ALA A 93 14.19 -22.10 4.45
N LYS A 94 14.63 -21.13 3.66
CA LYS A 94 15.11 -19.85 4.19
C LYS A 94 13.89 -19.01 4.55
N ALA A 95 13.70 -18.75 5.84
CA ALA A 95 12.68 -17.81 6.28
C ALA A 95 13.04 -16.39 5.85
N PHE A 96 12.04 -15.55 5.58
CA PHE A 96 12.23 -14.12 5.44
C PHE A 96 12.72 -13.55 6.77
N GLU A 97 13.71 -12.66 6.70
CA GLU A 97 14.33 -12.03 7.87
C GLU A 97 13.91 -10.56 7.94
N LEU A 98 13.80 -10.04 9.16
CA LEU A 98 13.66 -8.60 9.39
C LEU A 98 15.04 -7.96 9.22
N PRO A 99 15.28 -7.16 8.16
CA PRO A 99 16.60 -6.58 7.91
C PRO A 99 16.98 -5.61 9.03
N ALA A 100 18.24 -5.60 9.45
CA ALA A 100 18.71 -4.64 10.44
C ALA A 100 18.55 -3.20 9.93
N LEU A 101 18.19 -2.28 10.83
CA LEU A 101 18.15 -0.85 10.51
C LEU A 101 19.54 -0.36 10.06
N PRO A 102 19.63 0.55 9.06
CA PRO A 102 20.92 1.09 8.61
C PRO A 102 21.60 2.01 9.63
N TRP A 103 20.89 2.41 10.67
CA TRP A 103 21.29 3.40 11.68
C TRP A 103 20.69 3.04 13.04
N ASP A 104 21.22 3.64 14.11
CA ASP A 104 20.72 3.44 15.49
C ASP A 104 19.34 4.10 15.68
N LYS A 105 18.46 3.51 16.48
CA LYS A 105 17.09 4.01 16.69
C LYS A 105 16.98 5.45 17.22
N GLU A 106 18.04 6.00 17.79
CA GLU A 106 18.07 7.38 18.26
C GLU A 106 18.51 8.37 17.15
N ALA A 107 19.03 7.86 16.04
CA ALA A 107 19.76 8.64 15.03
C ALA A 107 18.89 9.55 14.16
N LEU A 108 17.56 9.33 14.11
CA LEU A 108 16.64 10.16 13.33
C LEU A 108 16.01 11.30 14.14
N LYS A 109 16.37 11.46 15.41
CA LYS A 109 15.90 12.58 16.23
C LYS A 109 16.45 13.91 15.71
N PRO A 110 15.68 15.02 15.81
CA PRO A 110 14.35 15.14 16.42
C PRO A 110 13.18 14.85 15.46
N HIS A 111 13.48 14.40 14.23
CA HIS A 111 12.51 14.32 13.13
C HIS A 111 11.64 13.06 13.18
N MET A 112 12.16 11.98 13.75
CA MET A 112 11.44 10.74 14.09
C MET A 112 11.95 10.23 15.44
N SER A 113 11.03 9.96 16.37
CA SER A 113 11.43 9.49 17.70
C SER A 113 11.83 8.02 17.70
N SER A 114 12.62 7.64 18.71
CA SER A 114 12.94 6.23 18.93
C SER A 114 11.73 5.39 19.33
N GLU A 115 10.70 6.01 19.92
CA GLU A 115 9.42 5.35 20.17
C GLU A 115 8.71 5.01 18.85
N THR A 116 8.64 5.95 17.89
CA THR A 116 8.14 5.66 16.54
C THR A 116 8.90 4.49 15.91
N ILE A 117 10.23 4.46 16.01
CA ILE A 117 11.05 3.39 15.44
C ILE A 117 10.79 2.04 16.16
N ASP A 118 10.73 2.03 17.48
CA ASP A 118 10.47 0.82 18.27
C ASP A 118 9.12 0.17 17.89
N TYR A 119 8.09 0.97 17.58
CA TYR A 119 6.81 0.48 17.10
C TYR A 119 6.82 0.16 15.59
N HIS A 120 7.25 1.09 14.74
CA HIS A 120 7.16 0.97 13.29
C HIS A 120 8.09 -0.12 12.74
N TYR A 121 9.35 -0.16 13.17
CA TYR A 121 10.27 -1.25 12.83
C TYR A 121 10.04 -2.49 13.71
N GLY A 122 10.10 -2.30 15.03
CA GLY A 122 10.11 -3.42 15.99
C GLY A 122 8.77 -4.15 16.16
N LYS A 123 7.65 -3.54 15.76
CA LYS A 123 6.31 -4.17 15.78
C LYS A 123 5.71 -4.29 14.39
N HIS A 124 5.50 -3.20 13.66
CA HIS A 124 4.78 -3.24 12.37
C HIS A 124 5.57 -4.02 11.31
N HIS A 125 6.80 -3.61 11.00
CA HIS A 125 7.65 -4.31 10.03
C HIS A 125 7.90 -5.78 10.45
N ALA A 126 8.27 -6.00 11.72
CA ALA A 126 8.44 -7.34 12.27
C ALA A 126 7.19 -8.24 12.11
N ALA A 127 5.99 -7.69 12.32
CA ALA A 127 4.75 -8.44 12.17
C ALA A 127 4.49 -8.85 10.71
N TYR A 128 4.82 -8.00 9.73
CA TYR A 128 4.69 -8.36 8.31
C TYR A 128 5.62 -9.51 7.93
N VAL A 129 6.88 -9.47 8.36
CA VAL A 129 7.85 -10.55 8.12
C VAL A 129 7.38 -11.86 8.76
N ASN A 130 6.96 -11.81 10.03
CA ASN A 130 6.44 -12.99 10.75
C ASN A 130 5.19 -13.55 10.05
N LYS A 131 4.27 -12.69 9.65
CA LYS A 131 3.04 -13.11 8.97
C LYS A 131 3.34 -13.73 7.61
N LEU A 132 4.30 -13.19 6.86
CA LEU A 132 4.73 -13.75 5.59
C LEU A 132 5.32 -15.14 5.76
N ASN A 133 6.20 -15.32 6.76
CA ASN A 133 6.75 -16.62 7.10
C ASN A 133 5.64 -17.63 7.45
N ASP A 134 4.66 -17.25 8.27
CA ASP A 134 3.53 -18.13 8.61
C ASP A 134 2.70 -18.54 7.39
N LEU A 135 2.47 -17.62 6.45
CA LEU A 135 1.65 -17.86 5.26
C LEU A 135 2.38 -18.66 4.18
N THR A 136 3.70 -18.58 4.13
CA THR A 136 4.53 -19.28 3.13
C THR A 136 5.05 -20.62 3.64
N LYS A 137 4.97 -20.88 4.95
CA LYS A 137 5.53 -22.07 5.60
C LYS A 137 5.14 -23.38 4.92
N GLY A 138 6.13 -24.18 4.54
CA GLY A 138 5.97 -25.48 3.89
C GLY A 138 5.46 -25.40 2.44
N THR A 139 5.54 -24.24 1.81
CA THR A 139 5.17 -24.04 0.40
C THR A 139 6.39 -23.69 -0.46
N ALA A 140 6.28 -23.82 -1.78
CA ALA A 140 7.34 -23.38 -2.70
C ALA A 140 7.63 -21.87 -2.67
N LYS A 141 6.83 -21.08 -1.92
CA LYS A 141 6.99 -19.63 -1.79
C LYS A 141 8.07 -19.23 -0.79
N GLU A 142 8.50 -20.14 0.10
CA GLU A 142 9.59 -19.88 1.06
C GLU A 142 10.91 -19.56 0.36
N SER A 143 11.12 -20.05 -0.86
CA SER A 143 12.34 -19.83 -1.63
C SER A 143 12.26 -18.65 -2.62
N LYS A 144 11.13 -17.93 -2.69
CA LYS A 144 10.99 -16.78 -3.58
C LYS A 144 11.56 -15.51 -2.93
N SER A 145 12.01 -14.57 -3.76
CA SER A 145 12.33 -13.21 -3.28
C SER A 145 11.04 -12.45 -2.91
N LEU A 146 11.17 -11.35 -2.17
CA LEU A 146 10.03 -10.47 -1.88
C LEU A 146 9.48 -9.89 -3.19
N GLU A 147 10.36 -9.48 -4.10
CA GLU A 147 10.03 -8.94 -5.42
C GLU A 147 9.24 -9.96 -6.26
N ASP A 148 9.67 -11.23 -6.27
CA ASP A 148 8.95 -12.30 -6.96
C ASP A 148 7.55 -12.50 -6.36
N LEU A 149 7.41 -12.45 -5.04
CA LEU A 149 6.11 -12.57 -4.38
C LEU A 149 5.20 -11.38 -4.70
N ILE A 150 5.73 -10.16 -4.65
CA ILE A 150 4.99 -8.94 -4.96
C ILE A 150 4.48 -8.94 -6.41
N THR A 151 5.31 -9.40 -7.35
CA THR A 151 4.98 -9.36 -8.78
C THR A 151 4.17 -10.57 -9.27
N SER A 152 4.21 -11.71 -8.56
CA SER A 152 3.50 -12.93 -8.97
C SER A 152 2.23 -13.25 -8.16
N GLU A 153 2.07 -12.69 -6.96
CA GLU A 153 0.89 -12.93 -6.14
C GLU A 153 -0.19 -11.86 -6.40
N GLY A 154 -1.45 -12.28 -6.48
CA GLY A 154 -2.59 -11.35 -6.49
C GLY A 154 -2.92 -10.81 -5.10
N PRO A 155 -3.91 -9.88 -5.00
CA PRO A 155 -4.32 -9.30 -3.73
C PRO A 155 -4.65 -10.37 -2.67
N GLY A 156 -4.07 -10.24 -1.47
CA GLY A 156 -4.25 -11.20 -0.40
C GLY A 156 -3.15 -11.15 0.64
N GLY A 157 -3.21 -12.06 1.62
CA GLY A 157 -2.32 -12.03 2.78
C GLY A 157 -0.83 -12.13 2.45
N ILE A 158 -0.46 -12.96 1.46
CA ILE A 158 0.95 -13.13 1.04
C ILE A 158 1.43 -11.85 0.36
N PHE A 159 0.68 -11.35 -0.63
CA PHE A 159 0.99 -10.08 -1.29
C PHE A 159 1.14 -8.94 -0.28
N ASN A 160 0.14 -8.76 0.61
CA ASN A 160 0.15 -7.69 1.60
C ASN A 160 1.37 -7.78 2.53
N SER A 161 1.71 -8.99 3.00
CA SER A 161 2.83 -9.18 3.94
C SER A 161 4.19 -9.04 3.25
N ALA A 162 4.32 -9.55 2.01
CA ALA A 162 5.54 -9.41 1.21
C ALA A 162 5.78 -7.95 0.81
N ALA A 163 4.75 -7.28 0.28
CA ALA A 163 4.83 -5.90 -0.13
C ALA A 163 5.08 -4.98 1.06
N GLN A 164 4.39 -5.14 2.20
CA GLN A 164 4.70 -4.32 3.37
C GLN A 164 6.10 -4.57 3.93
N SER A 165 6.59 -5.81 3.93
CA SER A 165 7.97 -6.10 4.36
C SER A 165 8.97 -5.38 3.46
N TRP A 166 8.76 -5.44 2.14
CA TRP A 166 9.61 -4.75 1.17
C TRP A 166 9.51 -3.22 1.28
N ASN A 167 8.30 -2.68 1.38
CA ASN A 167 8.04 -1.23 1.48
C ASN A 167 8.75 -0.63 2.69
N HIS A 168 8.69 -1.32 3.84
CA HIS A 168 9.34 -0.85 5.06
C HIS A 168 10.86 -0.94 4.96
N ASP A 169 11.41 -2.07 4.49
CA ASP A 169 12.86 -2.19 4.27
C ASP A 169 13.39 -1.09 3.32
N PHE A 170 12.66 -0.80 2.26
CA PHE A 170 12.98 0.30 1.35
C PHE A 170 12.87 1.68 2.03
N PHE A 171 11.82 1.91 2.83
CA PHE A 171 11.60 3.14 3.58
C PHE A 171 12.75 3.45 4.56
N TRP A 172 13.23 2.45 5.32
CA TRP A 172 14.33 2.67 6.27
C TRP A 172 15.62 3.11 5.58
N LYS A 173 15.87 2.63 4.36
CA LYS A 173 17.02 3.01 3.53
C LYS A 173 16.86 4.39 2.90
N CYS A 174 15.62 4.84 2.68
CA CYS A 174 15.32 6.19 2.25
C CYS A 174 15.53 7.24 3.35
N LEU A 175 15.80 6.83 4.59
CA LEU A 175 16.08 7.70 5.73
C LEU A 175 17.56 7.66 6.09
N SER A 176 18.13 8.82 6.43
CA SER A 176 19.50 8.96 6.91
C SER A 176 19.61 9.95 8.06
N PRO A 177 20.42 9.67 9.11
CA PRO A 177 20.73 10.62 10.18
C PRO A 177 21.39 11.91 9.70
N THR A 178 22.06 11.86 8.54
CA THR A 178 22.68 13.00 7.87
C THR A 178 21.97 13.35 6.56
N GLY A 179 20.70 12.95 6.44
CA GLY A 179 19.87 13.19 5.27
C GLY A 179 19.32 14.62 5.22
N GLY A 180 18.32 14.77 4.36
CA GLY A 180 17.66 16.04 4.08
C GLY A 180 18.48 16.95 3.16
N GLY A 181 18.16 18.24 3.20
CA GLY A 181 18.70 19.20 2.23
C GLY A 181 18.19 18.96 0.80
N ALA A 182 18.83 19.62 -0.15
CA ALA A 182 18.53 19.44 -1.57
C ALA A 182 19.29 18.22 -2.15
N PRO A 183 18.71 17.53 -3.15
CA PRO A 183 19.42 16.46 -3.86
C PRO A 183 20.68 16.98 -4.55
N SER A 184 21.62 16.08 -4.78
CA SER A 184 22.81 16.30 -5.63
C SER A 184 23.02 15.08 -6.53
N GLY A 185 23.88 15.20 -7.54
CA GLY A 185 24.18 14.11 -8.48
C GLY A 185 23.07 13.87 -9.50
N ALA A 186 23.05 12.67 -10.08
CA ALA A 186 22.15 12.30 -11.17
C ALA A 186 20.67 12.47 -10.82
N ILE A 187 20.29 12.21 -9.56
CA ILE A 187 18.90 12.40 -9.12
C ILE A 187 18.48 13.87 -9.13
N ALA A 188 19.38 14.81 -8.82
CA ALA A 188 19.08 16.24 -8.85
C ALA A 188 18.83 16.72 -10.28
N GLU A 189 19.65 16.27 -11.23
CA GLU A 189 19.49 16.57 -12.65
C GLU A 189 18.20 15.98 -13.21
N ALA A 190 17.87 14.74 -12.84
CA ALA A 190 16.64 14.08 -13.25
C ALA A 190 15.39 14.78 -12.68
N ILE A 191 15.44 15.20 -11.41
CA ILE A 191 14.37 15.98 -10.78
C ILE A 191 14.18 17.32 -11.52
N ALA A 192 15.26 18.06 -11.78
CA ALA A 192 15.18 19.32 -12.50
C ALA A 192 14.62 19.14 -13.93
N ARG A 193 15.00 18.05 -14.61
CA ARG A 193 14.50 17.72 -15.95
C ARG A 193 13.00 17.43 -15.97
N ASP A 194 12.53 16.59 -15.05
CA ASP A 194 11.18 16.03 -15.12
C ASP A 194 10.12 16.86 -14.36
N PHE A 195 10.55 17.66 -13.39
CA PHE A 195 9.66 18.50 -12.58
C PHE A 195 9.94 20.00 -12.72
N GLY A 196 10.99 20.40 -13.44
CA GLY A 196 11.43 21.79 -13.61
C GLY A 196 12.44 22.24 -12.56
N SER A 197 12.15 21.95 -11.28
CA SER A 197 13.02 22.29 -10.15
C SER A 197 12.81 21.38 -8.95
N PHE A 198 13.74 21.40 -7.99
CA PHE A 198 13.55 20.69 -6.73
C PHE A 198 12.37 21.24 -5.93
N ASP A 199 12.13 22.54 -5.95
CA ASP A 199 11.00 23.16 -5.24
C ASP A 199 9.65 22.73 -5.83
N GLU A 200 9.54 22.66 -7.15
CA GLU A 200 8.32 22.17 -7.83
C GLU A 200 8.11 20.67 -7.59
N PHE A 201 9.17 19.86 -7.62
CA PHE A 201 9.11 18.46 -7.23
C PHE A 201 8.64 18.29 -5.78
N LYS A 202 9.25 19.02 -4.84
CA LYS A 202 8.91 18.97 -3.43
C LYS A 202 7.45 19.36 -3.20
N ALA A 203 6.98 20.43 -3.83
CA ALA A 203 5.59 20.87 -3.74
C ALA A 203 4.60 19.82 -4.29
N ALA A 204 4.93 19.19 -5.42
CA ALA A 204 4.12 18.12 -6.00
C ALA A 204 4.10 16.86 -5.09
N TYR A 205 5.24 16.51 -4.51
CA TYR A 205 5.35 15.38 -3.59
C TYR A 205 4.57 15.62 -2.30
N ASP A 206 4.68 16.82 -1.72
CA ASP A 206 3.94 17.24 -0.52
C ASP A 206 2.44 17.21 -0.74
N ALA A 207 1.98 17.76 -1.87
CA ALA A 207 0.57 17.74 -2.24
C ALA A 207 0.03 16.31 -2.34
N LYS A 208 0.82 15.39 -2.90
CA LYS A 208 0.48 13.98 -3.00
C LYS A 208 0.43 13.31 -1.61
N ALA A 209 1.44 13.52 -0.78
CA ALA A 209 1.55 12.91 0.55
C ALA A 209 0.48 13.38 1.53
N VAL A 210 0.18 14.67 1.52
CA VAL A 210 -0.89 15.25 2.34
C VAL A 210 -2.27 14.88 1.80
N GLY A 211 -2.43 14.82 0.48
CA GLY A 211 -3.70 14.53 -0.18
C GLY A 211 -4.11 13.06 -0.21
N HIS A 212 -3.18 12.12 0.01
CA HIS A 212 -3.47 10.69 0.01
C HIS A 212 -4.47 10.33 1.11
N PHE A 213 -5.61 9.74 0.76
CA PHE A 213 -6.65 9.46 1.76
C PHE A 213 -6.46 8.09 2.41
N GLY A 214 -6.41 8.03 3.75
CA GLY A 214 -6.21 6.78 4.47
C GLY A 214 -4.75 6.33 4.48
N SER A 215 -4.56 5.01 4.41
CA SER A 215 -3.29 4.32 4.53
C SER A 215 -2.65 4.06 3.16
N GLY A 216 -1.34 4.27 3.08
CA GLY A 216 -0.60 4.03 1.85
C GLY A 216 0.79 4.64 1.85
N TRP A 217 1.32 4.79 0.64
CA TRP A 217 2.71 5.15 0.40
C TRP A 217 2.82 6.14 -0.74
N ILE A 218 3.81 7.03 -0.66
CA ILE A 218 4.12 8.00 -1.70
C ILE A 218 5.48 7.68 -2.28
N TRP A 219 5.57 7.59 -3.59
CA TRP A 219 6.76 7.10 -4.26
C TRP A 219 7.27 8.12 -5.26
N LEU A 220 8.57 8.35 -5.26
CA LEU A 220 9.28 8.75 -6.46
C LEU A 220 9.69 7.48 -7.19
N VAL A 221 9.34 7.36 -8.46
CA VAL A 221 9.63 6.17 -9.27
C VAL A 221 10.22 6.59 -10.61
N LYS A 222 11.00 5.70 -11.23
CA LYS A 222 11.37 5.81 -12.66
C LYS A 222 10.69 4.74 -13.49
N ASP A 223 10.35 5.09 -14.73
CA ASP A 223 9.95 4.12 -15.75
C ASP A 223 11.18 3.55 -16.50
N GLY A 224 10.95 2.64 -17.45
CA GLY A 224 12.01 2.03 -18.26
C GLY A 224 12.79 3.00 -19.17
N SER A 225 12.33 4.24 -19.33
CA SER A 225 13.06 5.30 -20.04
C SER A 225 13.95 6.14 -19.11
N GLY A 226 13.87 5.91 -17.80
CA GLY A 226 14.56 6.72 -16.79
C GLY A 226 13.85 8.03 -16.45
N LYS A 227 12.59 8.19 -16.89
CA LYS A 227 11.74 9.34 -16.55
C LYS A 227 11.13 9.16 -15.17
N LEU A 228 11.22 10.20 -14.35
CA LEU A 228 10.67 10.25 -13.01
C LEU A 228 9.18 10.59 -13.00
N SER A 229 8.48 10.03 -12.02
CA SER A 229 7.10 10.40 -11.68
C SER A 229 6.83 10.22 -10.19
N ILE A 230 5.84 10.95 -9.68
CA ILE A 230 5.33 10.78 -8.32
C ILE A 230 4.03 9.98 -8.40
N VAL A 231 4.00 8.83 -7.73
CA VAL A 231 2.80 7.98 -7.62
C VAL A 231 2.46 7.74 -6.15
N ASP A 232 1.21 7.44 -5.88
CA ASP A 232 0.76 6.98 -4.57
C ASP A 232 0.09 5.62 -4.70
N THR A 233 0.17 4.83 -3.65
CA THR A 233 -0.40 3.47 -3.62
C THR A 233 -1.17 3.28 -2.32
N HIS A 234 -2.28 2.54 -2.37
CA HIS A 234 -3.07 2.27 -1.18
C HIS A 234 -2.59 1.04 -0.43
N ASP A 235 -2.70 1.08 0.90
CA ASP A 235 -2.36 0.00 1.80
C ASP A 235 -0.95 -0.58 1.55
N ALA A 236 -0.88 -1.77 0.97
CA ALA A 236 0.35 -2.52 0.69
C ALA A 236 0.77 -2.48 -0.78
N GLU A 237 -0.02 -1.84 -1.64
CA GLU A 237 0.28 -1.77 -3.07
C GLU A 237 1.68 -1.18 -3.31
N ASN A 238 2.35 -1.71 -4.34
CA ASN A 238 3.75 -1.45 -4.61
C ASN A 238 3.97 -1.20 -6.11
N PRO A 239 4.73 -0.14 -6.51
CA PRO A 239 4.98 0.18 -7.91
C PRO A 239 5.66 -0.91 -8.75
N LEU A 240 6.35 -1.88 -8.12
CA LEU A 240 6.95 -3.03 -8.81
C LEU A 240 5.91 -3.83 -9.60
N THR A 241 4.65 -3.86 -9.13
CA THR A 241 3.53 -4.52 -9.84
C THR A 241 3.18 -3.84 -11.17
N GLN A 242 3.61 -2.60 -11.36
CA GLN A 242 3.39 -1.77 -12.55
C GLN A 242 4.64 -1.67 -13.43
N GLY A 243 5.71 -2.41 -13.11
CA GLY A 243 6.98 -2.34 -13.83
C GLY A 243 7.73 -1.02 -13.62
N LEU A 244 7.38 -0.26 -12.56
CA LEU A 244 8.06 0.97 -12.18
C LEU A 244 9.15 0.65 -11.15
N THR A 245 10.26 1.35 -11.23
CA THR A 245 11.39 1.20 -10.29
C THR A 245 11.29 2.26 -9.19
N PRO A 246 11.09 1.89 -7.91
CA PRO A 246 11.07 2.84 -6.81
C PRO A 246 12.43 3.49 -6.57
N ILE A 247 12.42 4.80 -6.33
CA ILE A 247 13.61 5.63 -6.06
C ILE A 247 13.62 6.11 -4.60
N LEU A 248 12.49 6.66 -4.14
CA LEU A 248 12.25 7.08 -2.76
C LEU A 248 10.81 6.72 -2.38
N THR A 249 10.56 6.47 -1.08
CA THR A 249 9.21 6.29 -0.57
C THR A 249 9.00 6.96 0.77
N THR A 250 7.79 7.48 1.02
CA THR A 250 7.34 7.93 2.34
C THR A 250 6.15 7.09 2.79
N ASP A 251 6.23 6.53 4.00
CA ASP A 251 5.08 5.90 4.66
C ASP A 251 4.11 7.00 5.14
N VAL A 252 2.86 6.96 4.67
CA VAL A 252 1.78 7.86 5.12
C VAL A 252 0.66 7.13 5.88
N TRP A 253 0.89 5.89 6.28
CA TRP A 253 0.10 5.24 7.33
C TRP A 253 0.24 6.01 8.64
N GLU A 254 -0.83 6.08 9.43
CA GLU A 254 -0.83 6.86 10.67
C GLU A 254 0.24 6.36 11.65
N HIS A 255 0.55 5.06 11.70
CA HIS A 255 1.60 4.53 12.59
C HIS A 255 2.99 5.11 12.32
N ALA A 256 3.25 5.64 11.12
CA ALA A 256 4.55 6.22 10.77
C ALA A 256 4.80 7.57 11.45
N TYR A 257 3.74 8.26 11.88
CA TYR A 257 3.86 9.63 12.37
C TYR A 257 2.99 9.97 13.57
N TYR A 258 2.02 9.15 13.97
CA TYR A 258 1.04 9.57 14.98
C TYR A 258 1.68 9.81 16.35
N ILE A 259 2.73 9.07 16.71
CA ILE A 259 3.47 9.24 17.98
C ILE A 259 4.16 10.61 18.05
N ASP A 260 4.68 11.10 16.92
CA ASP A 260 5.47 12.34 16.89
C ASP A 260 4.65 13.57 16.46
N TYR A 261 3.66 13.38 15.58
CA TYR A 261 2.93 14.45 14.89
C TYR A 261 1.41 14.37 15.07
N ARG A 262 0.87 13.30 15.68
CA ARG A 262 -0.59 13.04 15.78
C ARG A 262 -1.26 13.17 14.41
N ASN A 263 -2.36 13.91 14.31
CA ASN A 263 -3.08 14.12 13.06
C ASN A 263 -2.36 15.06 12.08
N ALA A 264 -1.23 15.68 12.45
CA ALA A 264 -0.54 16.68 11.64
C ALA A 264 0.39 16.03 10.60
N ARG A 265 -0.17 15.20 9.71
CA ARG A 265 0.58 14.63 8.57
C ARG A 265 1.35 15.68 7.77
N PRO A 266 0.81 16.87 7.46
CA PRO A 266 1.58 17.91 6.78
C PRO A 266 2.89 18.27 7.49
N LYS A 267 2.90 18.29 8.83
CA LYS A 267 4.09 18.57 9.64
C LYS A 267 5.08 17.40 9.62
N TYR A 268 4.59 16.17 9.66
CA TYR A 268 5.43 14.98 9.47
C TYR A 268 6.17 15.03 8.14
N ILE A 269 5.47 15.38 7.05
CA ILE A 269 6.09 15.50 5.73
C ILE A 269 7.09 16.67 5.70
N SER A 270 6.66 17.88 6.09
CA SER A 270 7.46 19.09 5.96
C SER A 270 8.71 19.11 6.84
N ASP A 271 8.57 18.67 8.10
CA ASP A 271 9.59 18.85 9.14
C ASP A 271 10.29 17.54 9.49
N GLY A 272 9.62 16.41 9.30
CA GLY A 272 10.13 15.07 9.60
C GLY A 272 10.82 14.46 8.39
N TRP A 273 10.01 13.98 7.44
CA TRP A 273 10.45 13.26 6.25
C TRP A 273 11.55 14.00 5.47
N TRP A 274 11.30 15.25 5.05
CA TRP A 274 12.28 16.01 4.24
C TRP A 274 13.59 16.29 4.95
N SER A 275 13.61 16.27 6.28
CA SER A 275 14.84 16.46 7.06
C SER A 275 15.69 15.19 7.11
N LEU A 276 15.16 14.04 6.67
CA LEU A 276 15.80 12.73 6.78
C LEU A 276 16.04 12.05 5.43
N VAL A 277 15.54 12.61 4.31
CA VAL A 277 15.67 11.98 2.99
C VAL A 277 17.12 11.64 2.67
N ASN A 278 17.37 10.38 2.37
CA ASN A 278 18.67 9.87 1.95
C ASN A 278 18.85 10.00 0.44
N TRP A 279 19.41 11.14 0.01
CA TRP A 279 19.67 11.40 -1.41
C TRP A 279 20.76 10.51 -2.02
N GLU A 280 21.67 9.95 -1.22
CA GLU A 280 22.65 8.98 -1.71
C GLU A 280 21.96 7.68 -2.13
N PHE A 281 21.05 7.16 -1.31
CA PHE A 281 20.24 6.00 -1.67
C PHE A 281 19.36 6.27 -2.90
N ALA A 282 18.80 7.48 -3.01
CA ALA A 282 18.05 7.88 -4.20
C ALA A 282 18.91 7.87 -5.48
N ASN A 283 20.16 8.34 -5.42
CA ASN A 283 21.08 8.27 -6.55
C ASN A 283 21.39 6.82 -6.93
N VAL A 284 21.70 5.96 -5.95
CA VAL A 284 21.96 4.53 -6.21
C VAL A 284 20.79 3.88 -6.94
N ASN A 285 19.55 4.10 -6.49
CA ASN A 285 18.36 3.55 -7.13
C ASN A 285 18.10 4.16 -8.52
N TYR A 286 18.46 5.43 -8.72
CA TYR A 286 18.29 6.09 -10.01
C TYR A 286 19.27 5.57 -11.05
N GLU A 287 20.49 5.23 -10.64
CA GLU A 287 21.58 4.79 -11.51
C GLU A 287 21.59 3.27 -11.77
N SER A 288 20.95 2.46 -10.92
CA SER A 288 20.82 1.00 -11.09
C SER A 288 19.90 0.62 -12.26
#